data_AF-W7WGS1-F1
#
_entry.id   AF-W7WGS1-F1
#
_cell.length_a   1.000
_cell.length_b   1.000
_cell.length_c   1.000
_cell.angle_alpha   90.00
_cell.angle_beta   90.00
_cell.angle_gamma   90.00
#
_symmetry.space_group_name_H-M   'P 1'
#
loop_
_entity.id
_entity.type
_entity.pdbx_description
1 polymer ?
#
loop_
_entity_poly.entity_id
_entity_poly.type
_entity_poly.pdbx_seq_one_letter_code
_entity_poly.pdbx_strand_id
1 'polypeptide(L)' 'MPPYALPIDDLAAVATGAGLQWVNSDADKVRAVQQAMADAPKPVHVPREPKPVVAIDDGPLVLVETRKDLSQIKLPFEGR' A
#
# COMPACT_ATOMS: atom_id res chain seq x y z
N MET A 1 -26.62 6.92 -4.69
CA MET A 1 -27.18 7.47 -3.44
C MET A 1 -26.63 8.88 -3.28
N PRO A 2 -27.43 9.89 -2.90
CA PRO A 2 -26.89 11.22 -2.64
C PRO A 2 -25.88 11.15 -1.47
N PRO A 3 -24.85 12.01 -1.47
CA PRO A 3 -23.91 12.07 -0.36
C PRO A 3 -24.64 12.46 0.93
N TYR A 4 -24.23 11.86 2.05
CA TYR A 4 -24.74 12.23 3.37
C TYR A 4 -24.31 13.67 3.70
N ALA A 5 -25.27 14.52 4.09
CA ALA A 5 -25.02 15.88 4.54
C ALA A 5 -25.09 15.92 6.07
N LEU A 6 -24.01 16.38 6.71
CA LEU A 6 -23.95 16.53 8.17
C LEU A 6 -24.78 17.76 8.61
N PRO A 7 -25.76 17.62 9.53
CA PRO A 7 -26.54 18.76 10.02
C PRO A 7 -25.72 19.56 11.05
N ILE A 8 -24.92 20.50 10.54
CA ILE A 8 -24.05 21.34 11.37
C ILE A 8 -24.82 22.17 12.39
N ASP A 9 -25.98 22.72 12.01
CA ASP A 9 -26.77 23.58 12.89
C ASP A 9 -27.30 22.83 14.12
N ASP A 10 -27.80 21.60 13.92
CA ASP A 10 -28.29 20.73 15.01
C ASP A 10 -27.17 20.39 15.99
N LEU A 11 -25.99 20.06 15.46
CA LEU A 11 -24.82 19.74 16.27
C LEU A 11 -24.31 20.98 17.04
N ALA A 12 -24.43 22.19 16.47
CA ALA A 12 -24.09 23.44 17.14
C ALA A 12 -25.07 23.77 18.26
N ALA A 13 -26.35 23.47 18.09
CA ALA A 13 -27.36 23.60 19.14
C ALA A 13 -27.06 22.66 20.32
N VAL A 14 -26.67 21.42 20.05
CA VAL A 14 -26.28 20.45 21.09
C VAL A 14 -25.06 20.94 21.87
N ALA A 15 -24.01 21.41 21.19
CA ALA A 15 -22.82 21.95 21.85
C ALA A 15 -23.17 23.15 22.76
N THR A 16 -23.97 24.08 22.24
CA THR A 16 -24.44 25.26 22.99
C THR A 16 -25.26 24.86 24.21
N GLY A 17 -26.16 23.87 24.08
CA GLY A 17 -26.96 23.35 25.19
C GLY A 17 -26.14 22.69 26.30
N ALA A 18 -24.95 22.17 25.96
CA ALA A 18 -23.98 21.64 26.92
C ALA A 18 -23.05 22.72 27.52
N GLY A 19 -23.25 24.00 27.18
CA GLY A 19 -22.38 25.10 27.61
C GLY A 19 -21.02 25.12 26.89
N LEU A 20 -20.92 24.46 25.73
CA LEU A 20 -19.71 24.41 24.91
C LEU A 20 -19.86 25.32 23.68
N GLN A 21 -18.75 25.92 23.26
CA GLN A 21 -18.69 26.66 22.01
C GLN A 21 -18.03 25.80 20.94
N TRP A 22 -18.73 25.55 19.84
CA TRP A 22 -18.15 24.90 18.69
C TRP A 22 -17.35 25.91 17.87
N VAL A 23 -16.04 25.71 17.75
CA VAL A 23 -15.14 26.51 16.94
C VAL A 23 -14.70 25.71 15.71
N ASN A 24 -14.98 26.23 14.51
CA ASN A 24 -14.52 25.67 13.24
C ASN A 24 -13.53 26.60 12.55
N SER A 25 -12.73 26.04 11.64
CA SER A 25 -11.89 26.83 10.75
C SER A 25 -12.75 27.63 9.77
N ASP A 26 -12.28 28.82 9.42
CA ASP A 26 -12.86 29.68 8.37
C ASP A 26 -12.96 28.90 7.05
N ALA A 27 -14.21 28.68 6.59
CA ALA A 27 -14.50 27.84 5.45
C ALA A 27 -13.89 28.37 4.14
N ASP A 28 -13.76 29.69 3.99
CA ASP A 28 -13.18 30.31 2.81
C ASP A 28 -11.67 30.06 2.76
N LYS A 29 -11.00 30.15 3.91
CA LYS A 29 -9.57 29.84 4.02
C LYS A 29 -9.29 28.36 3.77
N VAL A 30 -10.12 27.46 4.32
CA VAL A 30 -10.00 26.01 4.09
C VAL A 30 -10.15 25.70 2.60
N ARG A 31 -11.17 26.28 1.95
CA ARG A 31 -11.40 26.10 0.51
C ARG A 31 -10.23 26.61 -0.33
N ALA A 32 -9.68 27.79 -0.01
CA ALA A 32 -8.54 28.35 -0.71
C ALA A 32 -7.29 27.44 -0.61
N VAL A 33 -7.02 26.89 0.57
CA VAL A 33 -5.91 25.94 0.77
C VAL A 33 -6.15 24.64 0.01
N GLN A 34 -7.37 24.09 0.04
CA GLN A 34 -7.71 22.88 -0.70
C GLN A 34 -7.55 23.06 -2.22
N GLN A 35 -7.92 24.22 -2.76
CA GLN A 35 -7.69 24.55 -4.17
C GLN A 35 -6.19 24.61 -4.48
N ALA A 36 -5.41 25.31 -3.66
CA ALA A 36 -3.95 25.37 -3.81
C ALA A 36 -3.28 23.98 -3.75
N MET A 37 -3.79 23.08 -2.90
CA MET A 37 -3.32 21.69 -2.83
C MET A 37 -3.69 20.87 -4.07
N ALA A 38 -4.87 21.08 -4.64
CA ALA A 38 -5.32 20.39 -5.85
C ALA A 38 -4.54 20.85 -7.09
N ASP A 39 -4.17 22.14 -7.14
CA ASP A 39 -3.37 22.73 -8.20
C ASP A 39 -1.87 22.37 -8.10
N ALA A 40 -1.43 21.83 -6.95
CA ALA A 40 -0.04 21.47 -6.74
C ALA A 40 0.41 20.34 -7.69
N PRO A 41 1.56 20.47 -8.37
CA PRO A 41 2.07 19.42 -9.25
C PRO A 41 2.44 18.17 -8.44
N LYS A 42 2.05 16.99 -8.96
CA LYS A 42 2.38 15.72 -8.32
C LYS A 42 3.91 15.53 -8.29
N PRO A 43 4.47 15.01 -7.19
CA PRO A 43 5.88 14.66 -7.14
C PRO A 43 6.27 13.71 -8.28
N VAL A 44 7.43 13.94 -8.87
CA VAL A 44 7.97 13.07 -9.91
C VAL A 44 8.29 11.71 -9.30
N HIS A 45 7.62 10.66 -9.78
CA HIS A 45 7.91 9.29 -9.36
C HIS A 45 9.18 8.81 -10.05
N VAL A 46 10.22 8.49 -9.26
CA VAL A 46 11.47 7.90 -9.76
C VAL A 46 11.41 6.39 -9.56
N PRO A 47 11.27 5.57 -10.63
CA PRO A 47 11.31 4.12 -10.51
C PRO A 47 12.65 3.67 -9.94
N ARG A 48 12.59 2.78 -8.93
CA ARG A 48 13.79 2.14 -8.39
C ARG A 48 14.26 1.03 -9.33
N GLU A 49 15.57 0.93 -9.54
CA GLU A 49 16.14 -0.23 -10.23
C GLU A 49 15.85 -1.53 -9.46
N PRO A 50 15.31 -2.56 -10.13
CA PRO A 50 15.15 -3.89 -9.53
C PRO A 50 16.52 -4.46 -9.11
N LYS A 51 16.56 -5.15 -7.97
CA LYS A 51 17.76 -5.90 -7.58
C LYS A 51 18.01 -7.00 -8.63
N PRO A 52 19.27 -7.26 -9.05
CA PRO A 52 19.59 -8.38 -9.92
C PRO A 52 19.04 -9.69 -9.34
N VAL A 53 18.39 -10.49 -10.20
CA VAL A 53 17.90 -11.81 -9.83
C VAL A 53 19.10 -12.70 -9.54
N VAL A 54 19.07 -13.41 -8.40
CA VAL A 54 20.11 -14.40 -8.08
C VAL A 54 20.02 -15.51 -9.12
N ALA A 55 21.15 -15.85 -9.75
CA ALA A 55 21.21 -16.98 -10.66
C ALA A 55 20.84 -18.26 -9.88
N ILE A 56 19.85 -18.98 -10.37
CA ILE A 56 19.54 -20.33 -9.88
C ILE A 56 20.60 -21.27 -10.48
N ASP A 57 21.17 -22.13 -9.65
CA ASP A 57 22.05 -23.19 -10.11
C ASP A 57 21.19 -24.31 -10.71
N ASP A 58 21.17 -24.40 -12.04
CA ASP A 58 20.50 -25.47 -12.80
C ASP A 58 21.39 -26.73 -12.92
N GLY A 59 22.48 -26.82 -12.14
CA GLY A 59 23.31 -28.01 -12.05
C GLY A 59 22.53 -29.22 -11.52
N PRO A 60 22.90 -30.45 -11.93
CA PRO A 60 22.27 -31.65 -11.40
C PRO A 60 22.46 -31.73 -9.89
N LEU A 61 21.41 -32.11 -9.15
CA LEU A 61 21.49 -32.30 -7.70
C LEU A 61 22.55 -33.35 -7.37
N VAL A 62 23.61 -32.97 -6.66
CA VAL A 62 24.66 -33.88 -6.19
C VAL A 62 24.58 -33.99 -4.67
N LEU A 63 24.40 -35.20 -4.15
CA LEU A 63 24.45 -35.45 -2.71
C LEU A 63 25.88 -35.27 -2.19
N VAL A 64 26.18 -34.19 -1.47
CA VAL A 64 27.56 -33.87 -1.04
C VAL A 64 28.12 -34.79 0.05
N GLU A 65 27.29 -35.63 0.68
CA GLU A 65 27.75 -36.63 1.66
C GLU A 65 28.42 -37.84 0.99
N THR A 66 28.05 -38.16 -0.25
CA THR A 66 28.68 -39.22 -1.06
C THR A 66 28.69 -38.74 -2.50
N ARG A 67 29.86 -38.45 -3.09
CA ARG A 67 30.04 -37.96 -4.48
C ARG A 67 29.46 -38.92 -5.53
N LYS A 68 28.15 -39.10 -5.58
CA LYS A 68 27.44 -40.08 -6.39
C LYS A 68 26.51 -39.32 -7.31
N ASP A 69 26.68 -39.58 -8.60
CA ASP A 69 25.87 -39.01 -9.67
C ASP A 69 24.48 -39.64 -9.65
N LEU A 70 23.45 -38.82 -9.44
CA LEU A 70 22.07 -39.27 -9.30
C LEU A 70 21.44 -39.66 -10.64
N SER A 71 21.99 -39.26 -11.78
CA SER A 71 21.48 -39.63 -13.12
C SER A 71 21.60 -41.14 -13.41
N GLN A 72 22.40 -41.85 -12.62
CA GLN A 72 22.67 -43.28 -12.76
C GLN A 72 21.82 -44.15 -11.83
N ILE A 73 20.94 -43.54 -11.03
CA ILE A 73 20.12 -44.23 -10.03
C ILE A 73 18.66 -44.13 -10.44
N LYS A 74 18.02 -45.29 -10.67
CA LYS A 74 16.59 -45.36 -11.02
C LYS A 74 15.73 -44.99 -9.82
N LEU A 75 15.07 -43.84 -9.86
CA LEU A 75 14.26 -43.34 -8.77
C LEU A 75 12.81 -43.85 -8.87
N PRO A 76 12.15 -44.12 -7.73
CA PRO A 76 10.86 -44.83 -7.70
C PRO A 76 9.67 -44.06 -8.29
N PHE A 77 9.87 -42.83 -8.76
CA PHE A 77 8.85 -41.96 -9.37
C PHE A 77 9.11 -41.62 -10.84
N GLU A 78 10.14 -42.18 -11.48
CA GLU A 78 10.48 -41.94 -12.90
C GLU A 78 9.55 -42.66 -13.90
N GLY A 79 8.59 -43.44 -13.40
CA GLY A 79 7.62 -44.19 -14.19
C GLY A 79 6.19 -43.67 -14.06
N ARG A 80 5.92 -42.48 -14.61
CA ARG A 80 4.63 -42.13 -15.22
C ARG A 80 4.83 -41.03 -16.27
#